data_AF-A0A1I7S3U6-F1
#
_entry.id   AF-A0A1I7S3U6-F1
#
_cell.length_a   1.000
_cell.length_b   1.000
_cell.length_c   1.000
_cell.angle_alpha   90.00
_cell.angle_beta   90.00
_cell.angle_gamma   90.00
#
_symmetry.space_group_name_H-M   'P 1'
#
loop_
_entity.id
_entity.type
_entity.pdbx_description
1 polymer ?
#
loop_
_entity_poly.entity_id
_entity_poly.type
_entity_poly.pdbx_seq_one_letter_code
_entity_poly.pdbx_strand_id
1 'polypeptide(L)'
;MWPFYVALLLSALPGYHANELSRCCAGGGRHYREQKACTGLKAEGSSPTCSRTAAICCLRASLEKSCQLGQEMAVNYGYCSNTVNVLGGGLRKECCDCCLLAKELSINNENCEAPTGFSAACLSSFNKCCKSDASKNEVVPDPIPVSLGDQCASSSCEHFCSDKNGDGVECSCRPGFDLGPDGRSCIGWFSLNPIALILSASVPHSRFKRSINPCDRRPLGPCHPEMERCVPLGATSYRCEMLPANIIASRVRQMEKPVDRNHCPRGFQWNGRQCTGQGYEKNEVAADGDD
;
A
#
# COMPACT_ATOMS: atom_id res chain seq x y z
N MET A 1 70.12 2.58 -25.46
CA MET A 1 69.36 3.48 -24.55
C MET A 1 68.29 4.11 -25.41
N TRP A 2 67.04 3.61 -25.47
CA TRP A 2 65.92 4.02 -24.61
C TRP A 2 64.73 3.01 -24.73
N PRO A 3 64.81 1.75 -24.23
CA PRO A 3 63.65 0.85 -24.19
C PRO A 3 63.03 0.72 -22.78
N PHE A 4 63.40 1.58 -21.83
CA PHE A 4 62.93 1.49 -20.44
C PHE A 4 61.67 2.31 -20.12
N TYR A 5 61.20 3.17 -21.04
CA TYR A 5 60.06 4.05 -20.78
C TYR A 5 58.68 3.43 -21.04
N VAL A 6 58.59 2.24 -21.65
CA VAL A 6 57.30 1.60 -21.97
C VAL A 6 56.80 0.68 -20.85
N ALA A 7 57.66 0.31 -19.90
CA ALA A 7 57.28 -0.62 -18.82
C ALA A 7 56.63 0.04 -17.58
N LEU A 8 56.57 1.38 -17.51
CA LEU A 8 56.04 2.10 -16.35
C LEU A 8 54.63 2.71 -16.56
N LEU A 9 53.89 2.20 -17.55
CA LEU A 9 52.50 2.57 -17.85
C LEU A 9 51.52 1.38 -17.77
N LEU A 10 51.91 0.29 -17.09
CA LEU A 10 51.13 -0.95 -17.01
C LEU A 10 50.78 -1.41 -15.59
N SER A 11 50.90 -0.56 -14.57
CA SER A 11 50.53 -0.90 -13.18
C SER A 11 49.29 -0.17 -12.63
N ALA A 12 48.58 0.61 -13.44
CA ALA A 12 47.26 1.13 -13.06
C ALA A 12 46.16 0.35 -13.79
N LEU A 13 45.91 -0.90 -13.38
CA LEU A 13 44.75 -1.68 -13.80
C LEU A 13 43.50 -1.16 -13.06
N PRO A 14 42.56 -0.44 -13.71
CA PRO A 14 41.36 0.10 -13.06
C PRO A 14 40.30 -0.98 -12.74
N GLY A 15 40.56 -2.25 -13.07
CA GLY A 15 39.58 -3.34 -13.04
C GLY A 15 39.40 -4.06 -11.69
N TYR A 16 40.34 -3.95 -10.75
CA TYR A 16 40.29 -4.74 -9.51
C TYR A 16 39.28 -4.19 -8.49
N HIS A 17 39.15 -2.86 -8.38
CA HIS A 17 38.25 -2.21 -7.42
C HIS A 17 36.76 -2.33 -7.79
N ALA A 18 36.41 -2.35 -9.09
CA ALA A 18 35.01 -2.51 -9.53
C ALA A 18 34.44 -3.89 -9.16
N ASN A 19 35.28 -4.92 -9.16
CA ASN A 19 34.90 -6.29 -8.83
C ASN A 19 34.65 -6.47 -7.32
N GLU A 20 35.43 -5.79 -6.48
CA GLU A 20 35.24 -5.80 -5.02
C GLU A 20 33.90 -5.16 -4.63
N LEU A 21 33.60 -3.94 -5.12
CA LEU A 21 32.33 -3.27 -4.82
C LEU A 21 31.13 -4.08 -5.29
N SER A 22 31.24 -4.74 -6.45
CA SER A 22 30.18 -5.62 -6.97
C SER A 22 29.91 -6.80 -6.04
N ARG A 23 30.95 -7.46 -5.51
CA ARG A 23 30.81 -8.51 -4.49
C ARG A 23 30.17 -7.99 -3.21
N CYS A 24 30.60 -6.84 -2.72
CA CYS A 24 30.02 -6.22 -1.53
C CYS A 24 28.55 -5.86 -1.71
N CYS A 25 28.18 -5.31 -2.87
CA CYS A 25 26.78 -5.05 -3.23
C CYS A 25 25.95 -6.33 -3.23
N ALA A 26 26.45 -7.39 -3.87
CA ALA A 26 25.80 -8.69 -3.90
C ALA A 26 25.63 -9.28 -2.48
N GLY A 27 26.66 -9.16 -1.63
CA GLY A 27 26.60 -9.55 -0.23
C GLY A 27 25.52 -8.82 0.56
N GLY A 28 25.44 -7.49 0.43
CA GLY A 28 24.39 -6.70 1.05
C GLY A 28 22.97 -7.06 0.58
N GLY A 29 22.82 -7.32 -0.72
CA GLY A 29 21.55 -7.78 -1.28
C GLY A 29 21.14 -9.18 -0.77
N ARG A 30 22.09 -10.11 -0.62
CA ARG A 30 21.83 -11.43 -0.02
C ARG A 30 21.44 -11.31 1.46
N HIS A 31 22.16 -10.49 2.23
CA HIS A 31 21.88 -10.26 3.65
C HIS A 31 20.41 -9.85 3.88
N TYR A 32 19.89 -8.92 3.08
CA TYR A 32 18.46 -8.55 3.17
C TYR A 32 17.53 -9.73 2.88
N ARG A 33 17.83 -10.56 1.87
CA ARG A 33 16.95 -11.67 1.51
C ARG A 33 16.85 -12.70 2.63
N GLU A 34 17.93 -12.90 3.38
CA GLU A 34 18.00 -13.84 4.50
C GLU A 34 17.42 -13.23 5.79
N GLN A 35 17.87 -12.03 6.16
CA GLN A 35 17.54 -11.41 7.45
C GLN A 35 16.28 -10.53 7.43
N LYS A 36 15.78 -10.17 6.24
CA LYS A 36 14.69 -9.20 6.03
C LYS A 36 14.92 -7.82 6.67
N ALA A 37 16.16 -7.53 7.05
CA ALA A 37 16.58 -6.28 7.67
C ALA A 37 17.97 -5.89 7.18
N CYS A 38 18.31 -4.60 7.26
CA CYS A 38 19.62 -4.06 6.87
C CYS A 38 20.46 -3.62 8.07
N THR A 39 20.29 -4.31 9.19
CA THR A 39 21.08 -4.14 10.40
C THR A 39 22.12 -5.26 10.51
N GLY A 40 23.25 -4.99 11.17
CA GLY A 40 24.28 -6.01 11.43
C GLY A 40 24.96 -6.57 10.18
N LEU A 41 25.11 -5.77 9.12
CA LEU A 41 25.78 -6.17 7.88
C LEU A 41 27.25 -6.52 8.15
N LYS A 42 27.61 -7.80 8.02
CA LYS A 42 29.00 -8.23 7.91
C LYS A 42 29.42 -8.11 6.46
N ALA A 43 30.11 -7.00 6.12
CA ALA A 43 30.63 -6.82 4.78
C ALA A 43 31.68 -7.91 4.47
N GLU A 44 31.64 -8.50 3.27
CA GLU A 44 32.61 -9.51 2.82
C GLU A 44 34.04 -8.95 2.67
N GLY A 45 34.20 -7.63 2.74
CA GLY A 45 35.48 -6.93 2.72
C GLY A 45 35.61 -5.97 3.90
N SER A 46 36.86 -5.72 4.31
CA SER A 46 37.24 -4.82 5.41
C SER A 46 37.25 -3.34 5.03
N SER A 47 37.08 -3.01 3.75
CA SER A 47 37.08 -1.62 3.29
C SER A 47 35.80 -0.88 3.72
N PRO A 48 35.89 0.37 4.19
CA PRO A 48 34.73 1.20 4.48
C PRO A 48 33.87 1.48 3.23
N THR A 49 34.46 1.47 2.03
CA THR A 49 33.71 1.59 0.77
C THR A 49 32.85 0.36 0.52
N CYS A 50 33.40 -0.83 0.74
CA CYS A 50 32.68 -2.10 0.65
C CYS A 50 31.49 -2.14 1.60
N SER A 51 31.68 -1.76 2.87
CA SER A 51 30.61 -1.71 3.87
C SER A 51 29.46 -0.77 3.44
N ARG A 52 29.80 0.43 2.94
CA ARG A 52 28.81 1.38 2.42
C ARG A 52 28.06 0.81 1.21
N THR A 53 28.77 0.21 0.26
CA THR A 53 28.18 -0.41 -0.92
C THR A 53 27.23 -1.55 -0.55
N ALA A 54 27.62 -2.39 0.42
CA ALA A 54 26.76 -3.46 0.92
C ALA A 54 25.48 -2.90 1.56
N ALA A 55 25.57 -1.86 2.40
CA ALA A 55 24.41 -1.23 3.02
C ALA A 55 23.44 -0.63 1.98
N ILE A 56 23.96 0.06 0.96
CA ILE A 56 23.17 0.62 -0.14
C ILE A 56 22.41 -0.49 -0.87
N CYS A 57 23.08 -1.58 -1.23
CA CYS A 57 22.46 -2.67 -1.97
C CYS A 57 21.50 -3.52 -1.12
N CYS A 58 21.71 -3.59 0.20
CA CYS A 58 20.75 -4.14 1.15
C CYS A 58 19.44 -3.33 1.12
N LEU A 59 19.52 -2.01 1.28
CA LEU A 59 18.35 -1.14 1.23
C LEU A 59 17.64 -1.20 -0.12
N ARG A 60 18.40 -1.23 -1.22
CA ARG A 60 17.83 -1.42 -2.56
C ARG A 60 17.05 -2.73 -2.67
N ALA A 61 17.56 -3.84 -2.12
CA ALA A 61 16.85 -5.11 -2.11
C ALA A 61 15.55 -5.05 -1.27
N SER A 62 15.54 -4.26 -0.20
CA SER A 62 14.33 -3.99 0.59
C SER A 62 13.27 -3.22 -0.17
N LEU A 63 13.69 -2.18 -0.88
CA LEU A 63 12.83 -1.39 -1.74
C LEU A 63 12.27 -2.22 -2.91
N GLU A 64 13.10 -3.04 -3.56
CA GLU A 64 12.65 -3.97 -4.61
C GLU A 64 11.59 -4.95 -4.08
N LYS A 65 11.79 -5.52 -2.88
CA LYS A 65 10.77 -6.42 -2.30
C LYS A 65 9.48 -5.66 -1.98
N SER A 66 9.57 -4.41 -1.53
CA SER A 66 8.40 -3.56 -1.30
C SER A 66 7.62 -3.30 -2.60
N CYS A 67 8.33 -3.02 -3.71
CA CYS A 67 7.75 -2.87 -5.03
C CYS A 67 7.08 -4.16 -5.53
N GLN A 68 7.73 -5.32 -5.34
CA GLN A 68 7.19 -6.63 -5.69
C GLN A 68 5.89 -6.94 -4.94
N LEU A 69 5.84 -6.65 -3.63
CA LEU A 69 4.60 -6.77 -2.85
C LEU A 69 3.49 -5.85 -3.41
N GLY A 70 3.86 -4.68 -3.91
CA GLY A 70 2.95 -3.78 -4.64
C GLY A 70 2.35 -4.44 -5.88
N GLN A 71 3.20 -5.02 -6.74
CA GLN A 71 2.78 -5.76 -7.93
C GLN A 71 1.86 -6.94 -7.58
N GLU A 72 2.24 -7.74 -6.56
CA GLU A 72 1.42 -8.87 -6.11
C GLU A 72 0.04 -8.41 -5.63
N MET A 73 -0.06 -7.26 -4.95
CA MET A 73 -1.36 -6.72 -4.54
C MET A 73 -2.24 -6.35 -5.74
N ALA A 74 -1.65 -5.69 -6.74
CA ALA A 74 -2.35 -5.32 -7.97
C ALA A 74 -2.82 -6.56 -8.76
N VAL A 75 -1.94 -7.54 -8.96
CA VAL A 75 -2.22 -8.76 -9.74
C VAL A 75 -3.28 -9.62 -9.06
N ASN A 76 -3.09 -9.90 -7.76
CA ASN A 76 -3.91 -10.88 -7.03
C ASN A 76 -5.18 -10.29 -6.44
N TYR A 77 -5.14 -9.03 -6.00
CA TYR A 77 -6.26 -8.43 -5.27
C TYR A 77 -6.95 -7.28 -6.02
N GLY A 78 -6.33 -6.71 -7.05
CA GLY A 78 -6.93 -5.62 -7.82
C GLY A 78 -7.04 -4.29 -7.06
N TYR A 79 -6.32 -4.12 -5.95
CA TYR A 79 -6.30 -2.87 -5.17
C TYR A 79 -4.91 -2.61 -4.58
N CYS A 80 -4.64 -1.34 -4.23
CA CYS A 80 -3.38 -0.91 -3.67
C CYS A 80 -3.51 -0.39 -2.23
N SER A 81 -2.51 -0.68 -1.39
CA SER A 81 -2.44 -0.18 -0.02
C SER A 81 -2.11 1.32 -0.01
N ASN A 82 -2.80 2.07 0.84
CA ASN A 82 -2.50 3.49 1.10
C ASN A 82 -1.46 3.70 2.20
N THR A 83 -0.95 2.63 2.81
CA THR A 83 0.01 2.74 3.91
C THR A 83 1.41 3.08 3.39
N VAL A 84 1.74 4.37 3.39
CA VAL A 84 3.03 4.89 2.91
C VAL A 84 4.08 5.13 4.01
N ASN A 85 3.67 5.19 5.28
CA ASN A 85 4.52 5.58 6.42
C ASN A 85 5.52 4.51 6.90
N VAL A 86 5.69 3.45 6.12
CA VAL A 86 6.64 2.37 6.39
C VAL A 86 7.76 2.43 5.37
N LEU A 87 8.94 1.92 5.72
CA LEU A 87 10.06 1.84 4.78
C LEU A 87 9.62 1.13 3.49
N GLY A 88 9.84 1.77 2.34
CA GLY A 88 9.39 1.28 1.03
C GLY A 88 7.87 1.39 0.76
N GLY A 89 7.09 2.00 1.66
CA GLY A 89 5.63 2.14 1.51
C GLY A 89 5.22 2.97 0.29
N GLY A 90 5.88 4.11 0.07
CA GLY A 90 5.66 4.93 -1.13
C GLY A 90 5.96 4.17 -2.42
N LEU A 91 7.09 3.48 -2.48
CA LEU A 91 7.49 2.68 -3.64
C LEU A 91 6.56 1.48 -3.89
N ARG A 92 6.10 0.84 -2.81
CA ARG A 92 5.11 -0.25 -2.89
C ARG A 92 3.79 0.24 -3.49
N LYS A 93 3.30 1.39 -3.03
CA LYS A 93 2.09 2.01 -3.57
C LYS A 93 2.27 2.36 -5.04
N GLU A 94 3.35 3.06 -5.38
CA GLU A 94 3.66 3.44 -6.76
C GLU A 94 3.73 2.23 -7.69
N CYS A 95 4.49 1.19 -7.33
CA CYS A 95 4.57 -0.03 -8.14
C CYS A 95 3.22 -0.73 -8.29
N CYS A 96 2.40 -0.73 -7.24
CA CYS A 96 1.05 -1.30 -7.29
C CYS A 96 0.15 -0.51 -8.26
N ASP A 97 0.08 0.82 -8.11
CA ASP A 97 -0.76 1.69 -8.94
C ASP A 97 -0.34 1.58 -10.43
N CYS A 98 0.97 1.56 -10.71
CA CYS A 98 1.47 1.39 -12.08
C CYS A 98 1.18 0.00 -12.66
N CYS A 99 1.15 -1.04 -11.84
CA CYS A 99 0.77 -2.38 -12.26
C CYS A 99 -0.73 -2.49 -12.56
N LEU A 100 -1.58 -1.88 -11.71
CA LEU A 100 -3.02 -1.82 -11.95
C LEU A 100 -3.36 -1.06 -13.24
N LEU A 101 -2.68 0.07 -13.49
CA LEU A 101 -2.85 0.83 -14.72
C LEU A 101 -2.53 -0.04 -15.95
N ALA A 102 -1.41 -0.77 -15.94
CA ALA A 102 -1.06 -1.66 -17.05
C ALA A 102 -2.12 -2.76 -17.28
N LYS A 103 -2.67 -3.30 -16.19
CA LYS A 103 -3.74 -4.31 -16.24
C LYS A 103 -5.04 -3.74 -16.79
N GLU A 104 -5.42 -2.53 -16.40
CA GLU A 104 -6.60 -1.82 -16.92
C GLU A 104 -6.50 -1.60 -18.43
N LEU A 105 -5.36 -1.09 -18.91
CA LEU A 105 -5.10 -0.94 -20.36
C LEU A 105 -5.16 -2.29 -21.09
N SER A 106 -4.61 -3.34 -20.48
CA SER A 106 -4.62 -4.69 -21.05
C SER A 106 -6.03 -5.27 -21.14
N ILE A 107 -6.89 -5.03 -20.14
CA ILE A 107 -8.31 -5.44 -20.14
C ILE A 107 -9.10 -4.69 -21.21
N ASN A 108 -8.82 -3.39 -21.40
CA ASN A 108 -9.50 -2.56 -22.39
C ASN A 108 -9.01 -2.78 -23.83
N ASN A 109 -8.07 -3.71 -24.04
CA ASN A 109 -7.40 -3.95 -25.33
C ASN A 109 -6.73 -2.68 -25.89
N GLU A 110 -6.22 -1.82 -25.00
CA GLU A 110 -5.46 -0.63 -25.35
C GLU A 110 -3.97 -0.96 -25.45
N ASN A 111 -3.24 -0.15 -26.22
CA ASN A 111 -1.80 -0.28 -26.29
C ASN A 111 -1.18 -0.01 -24.93
N CYS A 112 -0.35 -0.94 -24.49
CA CYS A 112 0.29 -0.88 -23.19
C CYS A 112 1.52 0.04 -23.24
N GLU A 113 1.25 1.33 -23.44
CA GLU A 113 2.25 2.40 -23.52
C GLU A 113 2.21 3.22 -22.24
N ALA A 114 3.33 3.26 -21.52
CA ALA A 114 3.43 4.04 -20.30
C ALA A 114 3.51 5.55 -20.61
N PRO A 115 2.76 6.40 -19.89
CA PRO A 115 2.92 7.85 -19.94
C PRO A 115 4.35 8.31 -19.65
N THR A 116 4.74 9.45 -20.23
CA THR A 116 6.01 10.09 -19.93
C THR A 116 6.01 10.62 -18.49
N GLY A 117 7.17 10.54 -17.82
CA GLY A 117 7.34 11.05 -16.45
C GLY A 117 7.20 10.00 -15.33
N PHE A 118 6.93 8.74 -15.67
CA PHE A 118 6.99 7.65 -14.69
C PHE A 118 8.42 7.41 -14.18
N SER A 119 8.54 7.09 -12.89
CA SER A 119 9.83 6.67 -12.33
C SER A 119 10.27 5.35 -12.96
N ALA A 120 11.58 5.05 -12.90
CA ALA A 120 12.12 3.80 -13.40
C ALA A 120 11.47 2.56 -12.73
N ALA A 121 11.10 2.68 -11.45
CA ALA A 121 10.45 1.60 -10.71
C ALA A 121 9.00 1.39 -11.15
N CYS A 122 8.23 2.48 -11.30
CA CYS A 122 6.88 2.45 -11.86
C CYS A 122 6.88 1.86 -13.27
N LEU A 123 7.75 2.35 -14.15
CA LEU A 123 7.86 1.87 -15.53
C LEU A 123 8.23 0.39 -15.59
N SER A 124 9.11 -0.08 -14.70
CA SER A 124 9.43 -1.51 -14.60
C SER A 124 8.22 -2.33 -14.16
N SER A 125 7.47 -1.84 -13.16
CA SER A 125 6.24 -2.48 -12.66
C SER A 125 5.15 -2.57 -13.74
N PHE A 126 4.90 -1.44 -14.43
CA PHE A 126 3.95 -1.32 -15.53
C PHE A 126 4.28 -2.33 -16.64
N ASN A 127 5.51 -2.31 -17.15
CA ASN A 127 5.93 -3.20 -18.24
C ASN A 127 5.91 -4.68 -17.87
N LYS A 128 6.11 -5.02 -16.58
CA LYS A 128 5.96 -6.39 -16.09
C LYS A 128 4.49 -6.83 -16.12
N CYS A 129 3.60 -6.02 -15.54
CA CYS A 129 2.18 -6.37 -15.43
C CYS A 129 1.46 -6.34 -16.78
N CYS A 130 1.88 -5.45 -17.67
CA CYS A 130 1.50 -5.40 -19.07
C CYS A 130 1.65 -6.74 -19.81
N LYS A 131 2.75 -7.46 -19.56
CA LYS A 131 3.07 -8.75 -20.23
C LYS A 131 2.43 -9.95 -19.56
N SER A 132 1.84 -9.76 -18.38
CA SER A 132 1.35 -10.85 -17.53
C SER A 132 -0.03 -11.35 -17.96
N ASP A 133 -0.82 -10.52 -18.65
CA ASP A 133 -2.15 -10.88 -19.18
C ASP A 133 -2.16 -11.22 -20.67
N ALA A 134 -1.13 -10.82 -21.44
CA ALA A 134 -0.98 -11.20 -22.86
C ALA A 134 -0.60 -12.68 -23.07
N SER A 135 -0.15 -13.38 -22.02
CA SER A 135 0.22 -14.82 -22.08
C SER A 135 -0.84 -15.73 -21.47
N LYS A 136 -2.12 -15.38 -21.63
CA LYS A 136 -3.25 -16.33 -21.52
C LYS A 136 -4.03 -16.48 -22.82
N ASN A 137 -3.49 -16.05 -23.96
CA ASN A 137 -4.08 -16.28 -25.28
C ASN A 137 -2.99 -16.51 -26.33
N GLU A 138 -2.40 -17.71 -26.38
CA GLU A 138 -1.91 -18.29 -27.64
C GLU A 138 -1.78 -19.82 -27.54
N VAL A 139 -2.89 -20.54 -27.72
CA VAL A 139 -2.93 -21.78 -28.52
C VAL A 139 -4.32 -21.86 -29.18
N VAL A 140 -4.40 -21.56 -30.47
CA VAL A 140 -5.47 -22.03 -31.36
C VAL A 140 -4.75 -22.53 -32.61
N PRO A 141 -4.84 -23.83 -32.96
CA PRO A 141 -5.96 -24.36 -33.76
C PRO A 141 -6.54 -25.65 -33.13
N ASP A 142 -7.84 -25.94 -33.07
CA ASP A 142 -8.86 -26.08 -34.13
C ASP A 142 -10.28 -26.19 -33.48
N PRO A 143 -11.39 -26.20 -34.25
CA PRO A 143 -12.73 -25.83 -33.77
C PRO A 143 -13.60 -27.01 -33.34
N ILE A 144 -14.10 -27.04 -32.09
CA ILE A 144 -15.36 -27.72 -31.70
C ILE A 144 -16.04 -26.94 -30.55
N PRO A 145 -17.36 -26.68 -30.60
CA PRO A 145 -18.06 -25.74 -29.71
C PRO A 145 -18.75 -26.45 -28.54
N VAL A 146 -18.67 -25.91 -27.32
CA VAL A 146 -19.77 -26.00 -26.33
C VAL A 146 -19.74 -24.79 -25.41
N SER A 147 -20.76 -23.95 -25.55
CA SER A 147 -21.17 -22.97 -24.54
C SER A 147 -21.53 -23.72 -23.25
N LEU A 148 -20.74 -23.54 -22.19
CA LEU A 148 -21.12 -23.93 -20.83
C LEU A 148 -21.33 -22.63 -20.06
N GLY A 149 -22.60 -22.21 -19.99
CA GLY A 149 -23.01 -20.86 -19.63
C GLY A 149 -22.47 -20.35 -18.31
N ASP A 150 -22.25 -19.03 -18.26
CA ASP A 150 -21.94 -18.26 -17.06
C ASP A 150 -23.03 -18.51 -16.01
N GLN A 151 -22.80 -19.42 -15.07
CA GLN A 151 -23.79 -19.79 -14.05
C GLN A 151 -24.02 -18.60 -13.10
N CYS A 152 -23.02 -17.72 -12.99
CA CYS A 152 -23.13 -16.40 -12.35
C CYS A 152 -24.14 -15.46 -12.99
N ALA A 153 -24.52 -15.63 -14.26
CA ALA A 153 -25.59 -14.81 -14.87
C ALA A 153 -26.97 -15.12 -14.27
N SER A 154 -27.14 -16.31 -13.67
CA SER A 154 -28.37 -16.76 -13.01
C SER A 154 -28.25 -16.83 -11.49
N SER A 155 -27.08 -16.48 -10.93
CA SER A 155 -26.86 -16.52 -9.48
C SER A 155 -27.41 -15.24 -8.82
N SER A 156 -27.80 -15.37 -7.55
CA SER A 156 -28.31 -14.26 -6.72
C SER A 156 -27.30 -13.85 -5.64
N CYS A 157 -26.01 -13.87 -5.97
CA CYS A 157 -24.97 -13.42 -5.04
C CYS A 157 -25.09 -11.91 -4.78
N GLU A 158 -25.03 -11.49 -3.52
CA GLU A 158 -25.17 -10.07 -3.16
C GLU A 158 -23.93 -9.23 -3.53
N HIS A 159 -22.73 -9.81 -3.45
CA HIS A 159 -21.48 -9.09 -3.71
C HIS A 159 -20.68 -9.68 -4.87
N PHE A 160 -20.01 -10.82 -4.65
CA PHE A 160 -19.13 -11.42 -5.64
C PHE A 160 -19.60 -12.84 -5.95
N CYS A 161 -19.50 -13.24 -7.22
CA CYS A 161 -19.82 -14.58 -7.70
C CYS A 161 -18.61 -15.17 -8.43
N SER A 162 -18.32 -16.43 -8.16
CA SER A 162 -17.28 -17.21 -8.83
C SER A 162 -17.85 -18.52 -9.36
N ASP A 163 -17.73 -18.75 -10.66
CA ASP A 163 -18.15 -20.00 -11.30
C ASP A 163 -17.12 -21.11 -11.01
N LYS A 164 -17.56 -22.21 -10.38
CA LYS A 164 -16.71 -23.38 -10.09
C LYS A 164 -16.73 -24.37 -11.26
N ASN A 165 -16.49 -23.90 -12.48
CA ASN A 165 -16.18 -24.70 -13.67
C ASN A 165 -17.04 -25.99 -13.84
N GLY A 166 -18.34 -25.95 -13.53
CA GLY A 166 -19.27 -27.08 -13.63
C GLY A 166 -19.88 -27.58 -12.31
N ASP A 167 -19.29 -27.27 -11.15
CA ASP A 167 -19.76 -27.71 -9.81
C ASP A 167 -20.65 -26.69 -9.08
N GLY A 168 -21.08 -25.63 -9.77
CA GLY A 168 -22.00 -24.61 -9.25
C GLY A 168 -21.38 -23.22 -9.08
N VAL A 169 -22.12 -22.35 -8.41
CA VAL A 169 -21.74 -20.94 -8.14
C VAL A 169 -21.35 -20.77 -6.67
N GLU A 170 -20.23 -20.10 -6.41
CA GLU A 170 -19.81 -19.76 -5.06
C GLU A 170 -19.86 -18.24 -4.87
N CYS A 171 -20.61 -17.77 -3.88
CA CYS A 171 -20.72 -16.36 -3.55
C CYS A 171 -19.68 -15.97 -2.49
N SER A 172 -19.15 -14.74 -2.56
CA SER A 172 -18.25 -14.20 -1.53
C SER A 172 -18.53 -12.72 -1.23
N CYS A 173 -18.11 -12.27 -0.05
CA CYS A 173 -18.47 -10.96 0.51
C CYS A 173 -17.29 -10.00 0.63
N ARG A 174 -17.58 -8.69 0.62
CA ARG A 174 -16.59 -7.63 0.88
C ARG A 174 -16.11 -7.70 2.34
N PRO A 175 -14.87 -7.26 2.64
CA PRO A 175 -14.35 -7.22 4.01
C PRO A 175 -15.29 -6.46 4.96
N GLY A 176 -15.56 -7.05 6.13
CA GLY A 176 -16.55 -6.54 7.10
C GLY A 176 -17.95 -7.15 6.97
N PHE A 177 -18.14 -8.04 6.00
CA PHE A 177 -19.35 -8.83 5.80
C PHE A 177 -18.99 -10.31 5.69
N ASP A 178 -19.75 -11.16 6.37
CA ASP A 178 -19.66 -12.60 6.22
C ASP A 178 -20.75 -13.10 5.28
N LEU A 179 -20.47 -14.22 4.61
CA LEU A 179 -21.48 -14.89 3.81
C LEU A 179 -22.55 -15.46 4.74
N GLY A 180 -23.79 -15.08 4.47
CA GLY A 180 -24.96 -15.55 5.19
C GLY A 180 -25.13 -17.06 5.05
N PRO A 181 -25.93 -17.67 5.94
CA PRO A 181 -26.18 -19.11 5.93
C PRO A 181 -26.93 -19.59 4.68
N ASP A 182 -27.54 -18.68 3.93
CA ASP A 182 -28.13 -18.94 2.62
C ASP A 182 -27.08 -19.09 1.50
N GLY A 183 -25.80 -18.83 1.82
CA GLY A 183 -24.67 -18.96 0.90
C GLY A 183 -24.68 -17.92 -0.21
N ARG A 184 -25.48 -16.85 -0.09
CA ARG A 184 -25.71 -15.86 -1.16
C ARG A 184 -25.73 -14.42 -0.66
N SER A 185 -26.34 -14.18 0.49
CA SER A 185 -26.42 -12.85 1.10
C SER A 185 -25.18 -12.54 1.91
N CYS A 186 -24.84 -11.27 2.08
CA CYS A 186 -23.68 -10.82 2.83
C CYS A 186 -24.12 -10.05 4.08
N ILE A 187 -23.88 -10.62 5.26
CA ILE A 187 -24.29 -10.06 6.55
C ILE A 187 -23.13 -9.32 7.21
N GLY A 188 -23.33 -8.04 7.52
CA GLY A 188 -22.31 -7.23 8.18
C GLY A 188 -22.11 -7.61 9.64
N TRP A 189 -20.86 -7.55 10.14
CA TRP A 189 -20.51 -7.86 11.54
C TRP A 189 -21.21 -7.01 12.59
N PHE A 190 -21.86 -5.91 12.21
CA PHE A 190 -22.69 -5.10 13.12
C PHE A 190 -24.09 -5.69 13.38
N SER A 191 -24.47 -6.75 12.66
CA SER A 191 -25.82 -7.34 12.74
C SER A 191 -25.89 -8.68 13.48
N LEU A 192 -24.76 -9.27 13.89
CA LEU A 192 -24.71 -10.53 14.63
C LEU A 192 -24.20 -10.31 16.06
N ASN A 193 -24.99 -9.62 16.87
CA ASN A 193 -24.85 -9.68 18.32
C ASN A 193 -26.16 -10.21 18.92
N PRO A 194 -26.23 -11.50 19.31
CA PRO A 194 -27.46 -12.07 19.89
C PRO A 194 -27.83 -11.48 21.27
N ILE A 195 -27.03 -10.56 21.82
CA ILE A 195 -27.33 -9.84 23.07
C ILE A 195 -28.25 -8.62 22.84
N ALA A 196 -28.42 -8.14 21.59
CA ALA A 196 -29.22 -6.94 21.30
C ALA A 196 -30.75 -7.16 21.37
N LEU A 197 -31.23 -8.39 21.53
CA LEU A 197 -32.67 -8.70 21.59
C LEU A 197 -33.28 -8.64 23.01
N ILE A 198 -32.48 -8.46 24.07
CA ILE A 198 -32.98 -8.45 25.46
C ILE A 198 -33.03 -7.04 26.07
N LEU A 199 -32.47 -6.01 25.43
CA LEU A 199 -32.42 -4.64 25.98
C LEU A 199 -33.27 -3.59 25.27
N SER A 200 -34.18 -3.99 24.38
CA SER A 200 -35.07 -3.03 23.69
C SER A 200 -36.32 -2.62 24.48
N ALA A 201 -36.49 -3.06 25.73
CA ALA A 201 -37.72 -2.79 26.49
C ALA A 201 -37.71 -1.51 27.36
N SER A 202 -36.60 -0.77 27.52
CA SER A 202 -36.62 0.37 28.45
C SER A 202 -35.53 1.44 28.27
N VAL A 203 -35.23 1.86 27.04
CA VAL A 203 -34.46 3.10 26.84
C VAL A 203 -35.22 4.05 25.91
N PRO A 204 -35.63 5.24 26.40
CA PRO A 204 -36.37 6.20 25.60
C PRO A 204 -35.55 6.70 24.42
N HIS A 205 -36.25 6.77 23.29
CA HIS A 205 -35.82 7.21 21.98
C HIS A 205 -35.42 8.70 22.00
N SER A 206 -34.26 9.05 22.57
CA SER A 206 -33.76 10.42 22.44
C SER A 206 -32.24 10.49 22.44
N ARG A 207 -31.70 10.96 21.30
CA ARG A 207 -30.32 11.38 21.05
C ARG A 207 -29.28 10.29 20.79
N PHE A 208 -29.41 9.62 19.64
CA PHE A 208 -28.23 9.32 18.83
C PHE A 208 -28.53 9.32 17.33
N LYS A 209 -29.01 10.47 16.81
CA LYS A 209 -28.80 10.79 15.39
C LYS A 209 -27.35 11.24 15.24
N ARG A 210 -26.39 10.31 15.14
CA ARG A 210 -25.16 10.64 14.39
C ARG A 210 -25.61 10.76 12.94
N SER A 211 -25.71 11.99 12.47
CA SER A 211 -25.89 12.32 11.06
C SER A 211 -24.70 11.73 10.31
N ILE A 212 -24.84 10.50 9.80
CA ILE A 212 -23.87 9.91 8.89
C ILE A 212 -23.94 10.76 7.64
N ASN A 213 -22.88 11.52 7.36
CA ASN A 213 -22.84 12.37 6.18
C ASN A 213 -22.92 11.45 4.95
N PRO A 214 -23.83 11.70 3.99
CA PRO A 214 -24.02 10.87 2.80
C PRO A 214 -22.74 10.68 1.95
N CYS A 215 -21.72 11.49 2.20
CA CYS A 215 -20.46 11.57 1.46
C CYS A 215 -19.43 10.51 1.91
N ASP A 216 -19.68 9.81 3.02
CA ASP A 216 -18.84 8.68 3.50
C ASP A 216 -19.11 7.38 2.71
N ARG A 217 -20.08 7.37 1.78
CA ARG A 217 -20.45 6.20 0.95
C ARG A 217 -19.86 6.21 -0.46
N ARG A 218 -18.83 7.01 -0.76
CA ARG A 218 -18.20 7.02 -2.10
C ARG A 218 -17.08 5.97 -2.26
N PRO A 219 -16.87 5.44 -3.49
CA PRO A 219 -15.74 4.56 -3.82
C PRO A 219 -14.36 5.24 -3.77
N LEU A 220 -14.30 6.59 -3.72
CA LEU A 220 -13.06 7.38 -3.68
C LEU A 220 -12.63 7.82 -2.26
N GLY A 221 -13.33 7.35 -1.22
CA GLY A 221 -13.11 7.79 0.18
C GLY A 221 -13.84 9.10 0.56
N PRO A 222 -13.75 9.52 1.84
CA PRO A 222 -14.40 10.73 2.34
C PRO A 222 -13.78 12.00 1.74
N CYS A 223 -14.58 13.07 1.53
CA CYS A 223 -14.06 14.37 1.11
C CYS A 223 -13.00 14.87 2.12
N HIS A 224 -11.95 15.55 1.67
CA HIS A 224 -10.91 16.05 2.59
C HIS A 224 -11.52 17.14 3.50
N PRO A 225 -11.69 16.90 4.81
CA PRO A 225 -12.55 17.73 5.66
C PRO A 225 -12.06 19.17 5.82
N GLU A 226 -10.77 19.40 5.52
CA GLU A 226 -10.12 20.69 5.67
C GLU A 226 -10.27 21.60 4.45
N MET A 227 -10.33 21.02 3.24
CA MET A 227 -10.20 21.74 1.96
C MET A 227 -11.47 21.67 1.10
N GLU A 228 -12.35 20.71 1.37
CA GLU A 228 -13.52 20.44 0.54
C GLU A 228 -14.81 20.47 1.39
N ARG A 229 -15.90 20.92 0.79
CA ARG A 229 -17.25 20.81 1.35
C ARG A 229 -18.11 19.89 0.51
N CYS A 230 -19.01 19.17 1.15
CA CYS A 230 -19.97 18.32 0.45
C CYS A 230 -21.21 19.13 0.06
N VAL A 231 -21.55 19.13 -1.23
CA VAL A 231 -22.69 19.87 -1.78
C VAL A 231 -23.68 18.88 -2.42
N PRO A 232 -24.98 18.95 -2.08
CA PRO A 232 -25.99 18.09 -2.70
C PRO A 232 -26.24 18.50 -4.15
N LEU A 233 -26.25 17.51 -5.05
CA LEU A 233 -26.66 17.65 -6.45
C LEU A 233 -28.09 17.13 -6.69
N GLY A 234 -28.77 16.65 -5.65
CA GLY A 234 -30.13 16.11 -5.68
C GLY A 234 -30.50 15.37 -4.40
N ALA A 235 -31.61 14.62 -4.42
CA ALA A 235 -32.09 13.88 -3.24
C ALA A 235 -31.14 12.75 -2.78
N THR A 236 -30.34 12.21 -3.71
CA THR A 236 -29.47 11.04 -3.46
C THR A 236 -28.02 11.22 -3.95
N SER A 237 -27.66 12.39 -4.47
CA SER A 237 -26.34 12.64 -5.08
C SER A 237 -25.64 13.84 -4.46
N TYR A 238 -24.32 13.73 -4.25
CA TYR A 238 -23.49 14.73 -3.58
C TYR A 238 -22.11 14.84 -4.25
N ARG A 239 -21.49 16.02 -4.27
CA ARG A 239 -20.14 16.28 -4.82
C ARG A 239 -19.25 16.98 -3.79
N CYS A 240 -17.94 16.70 -3.81
CA CYS A 240 -16.96 17.48 -3.05
C CYS A 240 -16.61 18.72 -3.90
N GLU A 241 -16.78 19.91 -3.34
CA GLU A 241 -16.35 21.17 -3.94
C GLU A 241 -15.26 21.79 -3.06
N MET A 242 -14.24 22.41 -3.67
CA MET A 242 -13.23 23.15 -2.92
C MET A 242 -13.87 24.31 -2.15
N LEU A 243 -13.43 24.49 -0.90
CA LEU A 243 -13.82 25.64 -0.09
C LEU A 243 -13.27 26.93 -0.73
N PRO A 244 -14.00 28.05 -0.61
CA PRO A 244 -13.50 29.32 -1.09
C PRO A 244 -12.22 29.73 -0.32
N ALA A 245 -11.29 30.38 -1.01
CA ALA A 245 -9.94 30.63 -0.53
C ALA A 245 -9.87 31.39 0.81
N ASN A 246 -10.87 32.23 1.11
CA ASN A 246 -11.01 32.92 2.39
C ASN A 246 -11.26 31.96 3.57
N ILE A 247 -12.00 30.87 3.36
CA ILE A 247 -12.25 29.84 4.38
C ILE A 247 -11.00 28.98 4.58
N ILE A 248 -10.34 28.57 3.50
CA ILE A 248 -9.07 27.83 3.57
C ILE A 248 -8.02 28.66 4.34
N ALA A 249 -7.87 29.95 4.00
CA ALA A 249 -6.97 30.87 4.70
C ALA A 249 -7.35 31.13 6.17
N SER A 250 -8.63 31.03 6.53
CA SER A 250 -9.08 31.13 7.93
C SER A 250 -8.73 29.89 8.75
N ARG A 251 -8.78 28.69 8.14
CA ARG A 251 -8.45 27.41 8.79
C ARG A 251 -6.95 27.22 8.95
N VAL A 252 -6.16 27.59 7.93
CA VAL A 252 -4.70 27.64 8.03
C VAL A 252 -4.26 28.59 9.15
N ARG A 253 -4.89 29.78 9.26
CA ARG A 253 -4.65 30.72 10.36
C ARG A 253 -5.08 30.22 11.75
N GLN A 254 -5.96 29.22 11.85
CA GLN A 254 -6.30 28.58 13.12
C GLN A 254 -5.23 27.57 13.56
N MET A 255 -4.51 26.94 12.62
CA MET A 255 -3.41 26.03 12.92
C MET A 255 -2.11 26.76 13.28
N GLU A 256 -1.94 28.00 12.81
CA GLU A 256 -0.78 28.85 13.16
C GLU A 256 -0.95 29.61 14.49
N LYS A 257 -2.09 29.46 15.19
CA LYS A 257 -2.22 30.08 16.51
C LYS A 257 -1.29 29.37 17.50
N PRO A 258 -0.39 30.09 18.19
CA PRO A 258 0.45 29.49 19.20
C PRO A 258 -0.45 28.84 20.26
N VAL A 259 -0.18 27.57 20.54
CA VAL A 259 -0.85 26.84 21.62
C VAL A 259 -0.47 27.56 22.91
N ASP A 260 -1.45 28.25 23.48
CA ASP A 260 -1.25 29.03 24.70
C ASP A 260 -1.00 28.08 25.88
N ARG A 261 -0.20 28.53 26.85
CA ARG A 261 0.27 27.72 28.01
C ARG A 261 -0.86 27.01 28.76
N ASN A 262 -2.08 27.53 28.65
CA ASN A 262 -3.26 27.08 29.39
C ASN A 262 -4.20 26.15 28.61
N HIS A 263 -3.90 25.81 27.35
CA HIS A 263 -4.78 24.99 26.50
C HIS A 263 -4.07 23.81 25.82
N CYS A 264 -3.49 22.90 26.62
CA CYS A 264 -3.11 21.58 26.10
C CYS A 264 -4.34 20.64 26.05
N PRO A 265 -4.49 19.83 24.99
CA PRO A 265 -5.50 18.75 24.95
C PRO A 265 -5.34 17.79 26.13
N ARG A 266 -6.44 17.15 26.58
CA ARG A 266 -6.41 16.16 27.68
C ARG A 266 -5.37 15.07 27.36
N GLY A 267 -4.44 14.84 28.29
CA GLY A 267 -3.36 13.85 28.16
C GLY A 267 -2.01 14.42 27.71
N PHE A 268 -1.90 15.73 27.49
CA PHE A 268 -0.66 16.39 27.08
C PHE A 268 -0.23 17.43 28.13
N GLN A 269 1.08 17.50 28.42
CA GLN A 269 1.69 18.48 29.32
C GLN A 269 2.50 19.52 28.55
N TRP A 270 2.47 20.76 29.01
CA TRP A 270 3.24 21.87 28.43
C TRP A 270 4.71 21.80 28.85
N ASN A 271 5.63 21.75 27.88
CA ASN A 271 7.08 21.68 28.15
C ASN A 271 7.82 23.02 28.02
N GLY A 272 7.09 24.14 27.94
CA GLY A 272 7.67 25.49 27.74
C GLY A 272 7.66 25.97 26.28
N ARG A 273 7.55 25.06 25.31
CA ARG A 273 7.46 25.41 23.87
C ARG A 273 6.30 24.73 23.15
N GLN A 274 5.88 23.55 23.59
CA GLN A 274 4.79 22.78 22.98
C GLN A 274 4.16 21.81 23.98
N CYS A 275 2.97 21.29 23.65
CA CYS A 275 2.32 20.22 24.42
C CYS A 275 2.92 18.85 24.03
N THR A 276 3.40 18.08 25.01
CA THR A 276 3.94 16.72 24.81
C THR A 276 3.09 15.68 25.57
N GLY A 277 2.75 14.58 24.90
CA GLY A 277 2.00 13.48 25.52
C GLY A 277 2.90 12.63 26.40
N GLN A 278 2.41 12.18 27.57
CA GLN A 278 3.12 11.18 28.37
C GLN A 278 3.18 9.87 27.60
N GLY A 279 4.40 9.41 27.31
CA GLY A 279 4.64 8.12 26.69
C GLY A 279 4.18 7.00 27.63
N TYR A 280 3.57 5.97 27.04
CA TYR A 280 3.51 4.65 27.65
C TYR A 280 4.95 4.15 27.75
N GLU A 281 5.58 4.34 28.91
CA GLU A 281 6.87 3.72 29.21
C GLU A 281 6.75 2.21 29.11
N LYS A 282 7.61 1.63 28.28
CA LYS A 282 7.89 0.20 28.25
C LYS A 282 8.48 -0.18 29.61
N ASN A 283 7.89 -1.17 30.26
CA ASN A 283 8.55 -1.91 31.33
C ASN A 283 9.75 -2.65 30.74
N GLU A 284 10.94 -2.06 30.84
CA GLU A 284 12.20 -2.79 30.84
C GLU A 284 12.45 -3.25 32.28
N VAL A 285 12.15 -4.51 32.56
CA VAL A 285 12.63 -5.17 33.79
C VAL A 285 14.10 -5.47 33.57
N ALA A 286 14.96 -4.67 34.20
CA ALA A 286 16.34 -5.00 34.45
C ALA A 286 16.37 -6.17 35.47
N ALA A 287 17.08 -7.24 35.12
CA ALA A 287 17.52 -8.25 36.06
C ALA A 287 19.02 -8.43 35.87
N ASP A 288 19.80 -7.72 36.68
CA ASP A 288 21.16 -8.09 37.06
C ASP A 288 21.16 -8.23 38.58
N GLY A 289 21.81 -9.28 39.06
CA GLY A 289 21.76 -9.76 40.45
C GLY A 289 22.69 -9.04 41.42
N ASP A 290 22.59 -9.44 42.69
CA ASP A 290 23.69 -9.67 43.64
C ASP A 290 23.09 -9.98 45.04
N ASP A 291 23.30 -11.21 45.50
CA ASP A 291 23.61 -11.61 46.89
C ASP A 291 24.22 -13.03 46.88
#